data_AF-A0A8J5V974-F1
#
_entry.id   AF-A0A8J5V974-F1
#
_cell.length_a   1.000
_cell.length_b   1.000
_cell.length_c   1.000
_cell.angle_alpha   90.00
_cell.angle_beta   90.00
_cell.angle_gamma   90.00
#
_symmetry.space_group_name_H-M   'P 1'
#
loop_
_entity.id
_entity.type
_entity.pdbx_description
1 polymer ?
#
loop_
_entity_poly.entity_id
_entity_poly.type
_entity_poly.pdbx_seq_one_letter_code
_entity_poly.pdbx_strand_id
1 'polypeptide(L)'
;MRFPLRNPNEGFHHYTLIDGEMIVDTVPGLGLKRRYLAYDLMALHSHSKIKLPFSDRWKLLEDEIIRPRNYDKGQFDSGVKGSPSYRYDMELFSVRRKDFWPLSAVNKILKEFIPNLCHESDGLILQGWDDPYVTRTHEGLLKWKYPEMNSVDFLFEIGSEYRQLIFLYERGRKKLMDGARVVFPDEVDPSSISGKIVECFWNKEEDCWSCMRIRSDKSTPNDINTYRKVMRSITDNITEDKLLEEINEIRSLPMYADRIAKAHAQNRRRRC
;
A
#
# COMPACT_ATOMS: atom_id res chain seq x y z
N MET A 1 -10.53 19.56 -4.14
CA MET A 1 -11.57 18.75 -3.48
C MET A 1 -11.97 19.42 -2.18
N ARG A 2 -13.24 19.34 -1.76
CA ARG A 2 -13.69 19.83 -0.45
C ARG A 2 -14.29 18.70 0.37
N PHE A 3 -14.08 18.77 1.69
CA PHE A 3 -14.61 17.81 2.66
C PHE A 3 -15.49 18.57 3.64
N PRO A 4 -16.80 18.25 3.72
CA PRO A 4 -17.70 18.90 4.66
C PRO A 4 -17.35 18.50 6.09
N LEU A 5 -17.54 19.42 7.03
CA LEU A 5 -17.52 19.10 8.45
C LEU A 5 -18.72 18.21 8.80
N ARG A 6 -18.62 17.50 9.93
CA ARG A 6 -19.67 16.60 10.41
C ARG A 6 -21.01 17.32 10.59
N ASN A 7 -20.96 18.56 11.06
CA ASN A 7 -22.10 19.47 11.02
C ASN A 7 -22.05 20.26 9.70
N PRO A 8 -22.99 20.04 8.76
CA PRO A 8 -22.97 20.71 7.46
C PRO A 8 -23.04 22.24 7.56
N ASN A 9 -23.57 22.78 8.66
CA ASN A 9 -23.69 24.22 8.89
C ASN A 9 -22.35 24.88 9.25
N GLU A 10 -21.36 24.11 9.68
CA GLU A 10 -20.02 24.61 10.03
C GLU A 10 -19.12 24.76 8.80
N GLY A 11 -19.57 24.28 7.63
CA GLY A 11 -18.86 24.41 6.37
C GLY A 11 -17.90 23.26 6.10
N PHE A 12 -16.65 23.57 5.78
CA PHE A 12 -15.67 22.61 5.26
C PHE A 12 -14.42 22.53 6.13
N HIS A 13 -13.77 21.36 6.09
CA HIS A 13 -12.48 21.13 6.71
C HIS A 13 -11.42 22.13 6.22
N HIS A 14 -10.53 22.56 7.12
CA HIS A 14 -9.42 23.46 6.85
C HIS A 14 -8.15 22.93 7.52
N TYR A 15 -7.01 22.93 6.83
CA TYR A 15 -5.76 22.31 7.32
C TYR A 15 -5.93 20.88 7.87
N THR A 16 -6.67 20.04 7.13
CA THR A 16 -6.77 18.60 7.39
C THR A 16 -5.73 17.86 6.56
N LEU A 17 -4.99 16.94 7.18
CA LEU A 17 -3.94 16.15 6.55
C LEU A 17 -4.26 14.66 6.70
N ILE A 18 -4.45 13.99 5.56
CA ILE A 18 -4.83 12.59 5.44
C ILE A 18 -3.71 11.86 4.72
N ASP A 19 -3.37 10.67 5.20
CA ASP A 19 -2.47 9.75 4.52
C ASP A 19 -3.25 8.77 3.67
N GLY A 20 -2.71 8.41 2.51
CA GLY A 20 -3.45 7.60 1.56
C GLY A 20 -2.66 7.20 0.31
N GLU A 21 -3.32 6.39 -0.51
CA GLU A 21 -2.76 5.82 -1.73
C GLU A 21 -3.68 6.09 -2.91
N MET A 22 -3.11 6.51 -4.05
CA MET A 22 -3.85 6.65 -5.30
C MET A 22 -3.79 5.34 -6.07
N ILE A 23 -4.96 4.76 -6.33
CA ILE A 23 -5.11 3.54 -7.14
C ILE A 23 -5.89 3.82 -8.42
N VAL A 24 -5.69 2.95 -9.41
CA VAL A 24 -6.49 2.90 -10.63
C VAL A 24 -7.16 1.53 -10.69
N ASP A 25 -8.46 1.50 -10.43
CA ASP A 25 -9.26 0.28 -10.56
C ASP A 25 -9.64 0.04 -12.02
N THR A 26 -9.50 -1.19 -12.48
CA THR A 26 -10.10 -1.65 -13.75
C THR A 26 -11.45 -2.26 -13.44
N VAL A 27 -12.53 -1.50 -13.62
CA VAL A 27 -13.88 -1.95 -13.28
C VAL A 27 -14.55 -2.56 -14.51
N PRO A 28 -15.04 -3.81 -14.45
CA PRO A 28 -15.76 -4.44 -15.56
C PRO A 28 -16.91 -3.55 -16.07
N GLY A 29 -16.92 -3.27 -17.37
CA GLY A 29 -17.93 -2.45 -18.05
C GLY A 29 -17.87 -0.93 -17.82
N LEU A 30 -17.12 -0.45 -16.82
CA LEU A 30 -17.02 0.98 -16.49
C LEU A 30 -15.62 1.58 -16.76
N GLY A 31 -14.66 0.75 -17.17
CA GLY A 31 -13.30 1.17 -17.51
C GLY A 31 -12.46 1.53 -16.28
N LEU A 32 -11.44 2.36 -16.50
CA LEU A 32 -10.47 2.76 -15.48
C LEU A 32 -11.08 3.82 -14.55
N LYS A 33 -11.02 3.58 -13.23
CA LYS A 33 -11.48 4.52 -12.20
C LYS A 33 -10.37 4.86 -11.22
N ARG A 34 -10.05 6.16 -11.11
CA ARG A 34 -9.10 6.66 -10.13
C ARG A 34 -9.74 6.75 -8.75
N ARG A 35 -9.07 6.22 -7.73
CA ARG A 35 -9.51 6.32 -6.33
C ARG A 35 -8.36 6.68 -5.41
N TYR A 36 -8.66 7.51 -4.43
CA TYR A 36 -7.79 7.77 -3.29
C TYR A 36 -8.27 6.92 -2.10
N LEU A 37 -7.44 5.97 -1.68
CA LEU A 37 -7.65 5.14 -0.49
C LEU A 37 -6.99 5.81 0.70
N ALA A 38 -7.77 6.51 1.51
CA ALA A 38 -7.31 7.13 2.75
C ALA A 38 -7.14 6.06 3.84
N TYR A 39 -5.95 5.94 4.43
CA TYR A 39 -5.65 4.91 5.42
C TYR A 39 -5.21 5.45 6.80
N ASP A 40 -4.78 6.71 6.91
CA ASP A 40 -4.45 7.35 8.20
C ASP A 40 -4.80 8.85 8.20
N LEU A 41 -4.77 9.48 9.38
CA LEU A 41 -5.15 10.88 9.61
C LEU A 41 -4.17 11.56 10.56
N MET A 42 -3.37 12.51 10.05
CA MET A 42 -2.35 13.20 10.84
C MET A 42 -2.86 14.50 11.47
N ALA A 43 -3.79 15.18 10.80
CA ALA A 43 -4.38 16.43 11.31
C ALA A 43 -5.83 16.56 10.86
N LEU A 44 -6.67 17.10 11.74
CA LEU A 44 -8.09 17.34 11.48
C LEU A 44 -8.43 18.76 11.88
N HIS A 45 -8.92 19.56 10.93
CA HIS A 45 -9.34 20.94 11.15
C HIS A 45 -8.28 21.76 11.92
N SER A 46 -7.05 21.82 11.41
CA SER A 46 -5.87 22.48 12.03
C SER A 46 -5.32 21.83 13.31
N HIS A 47 -5.94 20.77 13.84
CA HIS A 47 -5.49 20.11 15.07
C HIS A 47 -4.74 18.82 14.76
N SER A 48 -3.51 18.72 15.27
CA SER A 48 -2.71 17.50 15.15
C SER A 48 -3.36 16.31 15.85
N LYS A 49 -3.33 15.14 15.20
CA LYS A 49 -3.84 13.86 15.70
C LYS A 49 -2.77 12.79 15.81
N ILE A 50 -1.50 13.10 15.49
CA ILE A 50 -0.40 12.14 15.44
C ILE A 50 -0.13 11.42 16.77
N LYS A 51 -0.47 12.03 17.91
CA LYS A 51 -0.28 11.42 19.24
C LYS A 51 -1.37 10.41 19.61
N LEU A 52 -2.49 10.40 18.89
CA LEU A 52 -3.57 9.45 19.14
C LEU A 52 -3.17 8.06 18.63
N PRO A 53 -3.67 6.98 19.25
CA PRO A 53 -3.61 5.62 18.71
C PRO A 53 -4.10 5.54 17.25
N PHE A 54 -3.52 4.63 16.46
CA PHE A 54 -3.98 4.38 15.08
C PHE A 54 -5.48 4.10 15.01
N SER A 55 -5.99 3.29 15.94
CA SER A 55 -7.41 2.96 16.02
C SER A 55 -8.33 4.17 16.13
N ASP A 56 -7.93 5.18 16.91
CA ASP A 56 -8.67 6.43 17.05
C ASP A 56 -8.55 7.30 15.79
N ARG A 57 -7.36 7.40 15.19
CA ARG A 57 -7.16 8.13 13.93
C ARG A 57 -7.95 7.52 12.78
N TRP A 58 -7.96 6.20 12.67
CA TRP A 58 -8.72 5.44 11.67
C TRP A 58 -10.24 5.57 11.86
N LYS A 59 -10.70 5.64 13.11
CA LYS A 59 -12.10 5.94 13.44
C LYS A 59 -12.46 7.39 13.11
N LEU A 60 -11.63 8.36 13.46
CA LEU A 60 -11.83 9.78 13.12
C LEU A 60 -11.88 9.99 11.61
N LEU A 61 -11.06 9.29 10.84
CA LEU A 61 -11.10 9.33 9.39
C LEU A 61 -12.48 8.90 8.86
N GLU A 62 -13.06 7.83 9.41
CA GLU A 62 -14.41 7.40 9.04
C GLU A 62 -15.48 8.42 9.48
N ASP A 63 -15.48 8.80 10.75
CA ASP A 63 -16.55 9.57 11.38
C ASP A 63 -16.57 11.05 10.95
N GLU A 64 -15.39 11.65 10.72
CA GLU A 64 -15.25 13.10 10.49
C GLU A 64 -14.95 13.46 9.03
N ILE A 65 -14.51 12.50 8.21
CA ILE A 65 -14.18 12.74 6.79
C ILE A 65 -15.10 11.95 5.86
N ILE A 66 -15.13 10.63 6.00
CA ILE A 66 -15.75 9.76 4.99
C ILE A 66 -17.28 9.80 5.09
N ARG A 67 -17.84 9.65 6.30
CA ARG A 67 -19.30 9.69 6.49
C ARG A 67 -19.91 11.05 6.16
N PRO A 68 -19.39 12.19 6.65
CA PRO A 68 -19.95 13.51 6.31
C PRO A 68 -19.92 13.76 4.79
N ARG A 69 -18.84 13.35 4.13
CA ARG A 69 -18.70 13.45 2.67
C ARG A 69 -19.72 12.59 1.93
N ASN A 70 -19.90 11.34 2.33
CA ASN A 70 -20.86 10.44 1.68
C ASN A 70 -22.30 10.93 1.88
N TYR A 71 -22.60 11.47 3.06
CA TYR A 71 -23.89 12.08 3.35
C TYR A 71 -24.16 13.29 2.44
N ASP A 72 -23.24 14.26 2.38
CA ASP A 72 -23.42 15.46 1.54
C ASP A 72 -23.45 15.11 0.04
N LYS A 73 -22.63 14.14 -0.40
CA LYS A 73 -22.70 13.59 -1.76
C LYS A 73 -24.06 12.95 -2.06
N GLY A 74 -24.62 12.18 -1.13
CA GLY A 74 -25.95 11.58 -1.30
C GLY A 74 -27.07 12.63 -1.40
N GLN A 75 -26.94 13.76 -0.70
CA GLN A 75 -27.85 14.90 -0.85
C GLN A 75 -27.71 15.59 -2.22
N PHE A 76 -26.48 15.68 -2.74
CA PHE A 76 -26.22 16.17 -4.10
C PHE A 76 -26.84 15.24 -5.16
N ASP A 77 -26.57 13.94 -5.08
CA ASP A 77 -27.01 12.94 -6.06
C ASP A 77 -28.55 12.81 -6.09
N SER A 78 -29.25 13.08 -4.97
CA SER A 78 -30.72 13.05 -4.87
C SER A 78 -31.42 14.36 -5.28
N GLY A 79 -30.66 15.43 -5.57
CA GLY A 79 -31.22 16.73 -6.00
C GLY A 79 -32.00 17.49 -4.92
N VAL A 80 -31.93 17.06 -3.66
CA VAL A 80 -32.71 17.63 -2.54
C VAL A 80 -32.26 19.06 -2.19
N LYS A 81 -30.99 19.40 -2.42
CA LYS A 81 -30.48 20.77 -2.28
C LYS A 81 -30.59 21.52 -3.62
N GLY A 82 -31.46 22.53 -3.69
CA GLY A 82 -31.67 23.37 -4.88
C GLY A 82 -30.46 24.17 -5.37
N SER A 83 -29.37 24.24 -4.58
CA SER A 83 -28.05 24.65 -5.06
C SER A 83 -26.95 23.90 -4.29
N PRO A 84 -26.12 23.07 -4.95
CA PRO A 84 -25.08 22.34 -4.25
C PRO A 84 -23.85 23.20 -4.02
N SER A 85 -23.43 23.29 -2.75
CA SER A 85 -22.22 24.03 -2.34
C SER A 85 -20.91 23.47 -2.94
N TYR A 86 -20.97 22.25 -3.47
CA TYR A 86 -19.84 21.55 -4.05
C TYR A 86 -20.29 20.56 -5.13
N ARG A 87 -19.54 20.48 -6.23
CA ARG A 87 -19.85 19.65 -7.41
C ARG A 87 -19.05 18.35 -7.39
N TYR A 88 -19.65 17.29 -6.84
CA TYR A 88 -19.02 15.98 -6.73
C TYR A 88 -18.82 15.27 -8.08
N ASP A 89 -19.58 15.64 -9.09
CA ASP A 89 -19.49 15.14 -10.47
C ASP A 89 -18.24 15.62 -11.21
N MET A 90 -17.62 16.71 -10.75
CA MET A 90 -16.39 17.27 -11.32
C MET A 90 -15.10 16.71 -10.70
N GLU A 91 -15.20 15.77 -9.76
CA GLU A 91 -14.02 15.22 -9.10
C GLU A 91 -13.24 14.27 -10.01
N LEU A 92 -11.92 14.49 -10.12
CA LEU A 92 -11.03 13.66 -10.94
C LEU A 92 -10.85 12.23 -10.43
N PHE A 93 -11.17 12.01 -9.15
CA PHE A 93 -11.06 10.72 -8.49
C PHE A 93 -12.04 10.62 -7.32
N SER A 94 -12.46 9.39 -7.02
CA SER A 94 -13.28 9.12 -5.83
C SER A 94 -12.42 8.93 -4.58
N VAL A 95 -12.96 9.21 -3.40
CA VAL A 95 -12.27 8.98 -2.12
C VAL A 95 -12.97 7.86 -1.37
N ARG A 96 -12.18 6.93 -0.82
CA ARG A 96 -12.66 5.85 0.05
C ARG A 96 -11.70 5.69 1.22
N ARG A 97 -12.21 5.17 2.32
CA ARG A 97 -11.35 4.69 3.42
C ARG A 97 -10.78 3.33 3.05
N LYS A 98 -9.50 3.09 3.37
CA LYS A 98 -8.91 1.75 3.35
C LYS A 98 -9.34 1.02 4.62
N ASP A 99 -9.90 -0.16 4.43
CA ASP A 99 -10.30 -1.00 5.55
C ASP A 99 -9.07 -1.71 6.14
N PHE A 100 -9.09 -1.89 7.45
CA PHE A 100 -8.14 -2.68 8.21
C PHE A 100 -8.94 -3.74 8.96
N TRP A 101 -8.35 -4.93 9.06
CA TRP A 101 -8.99 -6.07 9.68
C TRP A 101 -8.10 -6.65 10.78
N PRO A 102 -8.69 -7.32 11.79
CA PRO A 102 -7.91 -8.05 12.78
C PRO A 102 -7.04 -9.14 12.14
N LEU A 103 -5.95 -9.51 12.81
CA LEU A 103 -5.03 -10.57 12.35
C LEU A 103 -5.73 -11.90 12.05
N SER A 104 -6.84 -12.20 12.72
CA SER A 104 -7.65 -13.39 12.46
C SER A 104 -8.24 -13.46 11.04
N ALA A 105 -8.32 -12.33 10.34
CA ALA A 105 -8.88 -12.24 8.99
C ALA A 105 -7.83 -12.43 7.90
N VAL A 106 -6.54 -12.51 8.23
CA VAL A 106 -5.45 -12.49 7.23
C VAL A 106 -5.58 -13.61 6.20
N ASN A 107 -5.93 -14.84 6.62
CA ASN A 107 -6.17 -15.94 5.67
C ASN A 107 -7.29 -15.63 4.67
N LYS A 108 -8.38 -14.98 5.11
CA LYS A 108 -9.46 -14.57 4.20
C LYS A 108 -9.02 -13.41 3.29
N ILE A 109 -8.21 -12.49 3.80
CA ILE A 109 -7.71 -11.37 3.01
C ILE A 109 -6.84 -11.88 1.86
N LEU A 110 -5.90 -12.77 2.16
CA LEU A 110 -4.98 -13.34 1.17
C LEU A 110 -5.71 -14.21 0.14
N LYS A 111 -6.64 -15.07 0.58
CA LYS A 111 -7.27 -16.07 -0.30
C LYS A 111 -8.55 -15.62 -0.98
N GLU A 112 -9.27 -14.66 -0.39
CA GLU A 112 -10.59 -14.25 -0.89
C GLU A 112 -10.62 -12.77 -1.27
N PHE A 113 -10.01 -11.86 -0.50
CA PHE A 113 -10.13 -10.42 -0.77
C PHE A 113 -9.18 -9.94 -1.86
N ILE A 114 -7.87 -10.17 -1.70
CA ILE A 114 -6.83 -9.71 -2.63
C ILE A 114 -7.05 -10.22 -4.06
N PRO A 115 -7.37 -11.50 -4.31
CA PRO A 115 -7.60 -12.00 -5.67
C PRO A 115 -8.81 -11.37 -6.36
N ASN A 116 -9.73 -10.79 -5.60
CA ASN A 116 -10.95 -10.14 -6.11
C ASN A 116 -10.81 -8.61 -6.22
N LEU A 117 -9.63 -8.04 -5.95
CA LEU A 117 -9.38 -6.61 -6.14
C LEU A 117 -9.39 -6.23 -7.62
N CYS A 118 -9.88 -5.01 -7.90
CA CYS A 118 -9.85 -4.43 -9.25
C CYS A 118 -8.52 -3.72 -9.56
N HIS A 119 -7.50 -3.88 -8.71
CA HIS A 119 -6.17 -3.31 -8.82
C HIS A 119 -5.14 -4.30 -8.25
N GLU A 120 -3.87 -4.10 -8.61
CA GLU A 120 -2.76 -4.93 -8.13
C GLU A 120 -2.50 -4.72 -6.63
N SER A 121 -2.14 -5.79 -5.94
CA SER A 121 -1.72 -5.78 -4.54
C SER A 121 -0.51 -6.70 -4.37
N ASP A 122 0.52 -6.22 -3.70
CA ASP A 122 1.81 -6.91 -3.57
C ASP A 122 2.02 -7.56 -2.20
N GLY A 123 1.03 -7.51 -1.32
CA GLY A 123 1.03 -8.21 -0.03
C GLY A 123 0.17 -7.52 1.03
N LEU A 124 0.71 -7.40 2.24
CA LEU A 124 0.01 -6.93 3.43
C LEU A 124 0.78 -5.81 4.14
N ILE A 125 0.03 -4.88 4.73
CA ILE A 125 0.54 -3.89 5.68
C ILE A 125 0.01 -4.24 7.07
N LEU A 126 0.90 -4.44 8.04
CA LEU A 126 0.57 -4.71 9.43
C LEU A 126 0.80 -3.42 10.24
N GLN A 127 -0.29 -2.83 10.70
CA GLN A 127 -0.31 -1.58 11.44
C GLN A 127 -0.62 -1.85 12.91
N GLY A 128 0.23 -1.36 13.82
CA GLY A 128 0.00 -1.43 15.26
C GLY A 128 -1.27 -0.65 15.65
N TRP A 129 -2.18 -1.31 16.37
CA TRP A 129 -3.50 -0.77 16.71
C TRP A 129 -3.45 0.46 17.63
N ASP A 130 -2.46 0.49 18.52
CA ASP A 130 -2.29 1.57 19.51
C ASP A 130 -1.15 2.52 19.17
N ASP A 131 -0.48 2.30 18.04
CA ASP A 131 0.72 3.06 17.70
C ASP A 131 0.36 4.51 17.36
N PRO A 132 1.08 5.49 17.92
CA PRO A 132 1.00 6.87 17.44
C PRO A 132 1.53 6.96 16.01
N TYR A 133 1.19 8.03 15.30
CA TYR A 133 1.73 8.27 13.98
C TYR A 133 3.20 8.70 14.09
N VAL A 134 4.10 7.92 13.51
CA VAL A 134 5.54 8.22 13.49
C VAL A 134 5.92 8.77 12.11
N THR A 135 6.51 9.96 12.09
CA THR A 135 7.04 10.52 10.85
C THR A 135 8.30 9.78 10.41
N ARG A 136 8.49 9.61 9.10
CA ARG A 136 9.63 8.90 8.49
C ARG A 136 9.54 7.39 8.73
N THR A 137 10.65 6.74 9.11
CA THR A 137 10.70 5.28 9.28
C THR A 137 10.06 4.89 10.60
N HIS A 138 9.03 4.05 10.53
CA HIS A 138 8.37 3.44 11.68
C HIS A 138 8.73 1.95 11.71
N GLU A 139 9.45 1.50 12.74
CA GLU A 139 9.91 0.09 12.81
C GLU A 139 8.77 -0.89 13.13
N GLY A 140 7.75 -0.46 13.88
CA GLY A 140 6.53 -1.24 14.10
C GLY A 140 5.53 -1.29 12.93
N LEU A 141 5.73 -0.53 11.85
CA LEU A 141 4.89 -0.59 10.66
C LEU A 141 5.51 -1.60 9.69
N LEU A 142 4.94 -2.79 9.65
CA LEU A 142 5.50 -3.89 8.88
C LEU A 142 4.79 -4.00 7.54
N LYS A 143 5.58 -4.35 6.52
CA LYS A 143 5.08 -4.72 5.20
C LYS A 143 5.53 -6.14 4.90
N TRP A 144 4.60 -7.00 4.58
CA TRP A 144 4.88 -8.33 4.04
C TRP A 144 4.55 -8.31 2.55
N LYS A 145 5.43 -8.88 1.74
CA LYS A 145 5.22 -9.04 0.29
C LYS A 145 5.36 -10.49 -0.08
N TYR A 146 4.65 -10.89 -1.14
CA TYR A 146 4.89 -12.18 -1.75
C TYR A 146 6.37 -12.32 -2.15
N PRO A 147 7.03 -13.48 -1.90
CA PRO A 147 8.44 -13.67 -2.23
C PRO A 147 8.80 -13.26 -3.66
N GLU A 148 7.94 -13.61 -4.62
CA GLU A 148 8.03 -13.31 -6.05
C GLU A 148 7.85 -11.81 -6.39
N MET A 149 7.25 -11.02 -5.49
CA MET A 149 7.05 -9.58 -5.65
C MET A 149 8.20 -8.75 -5.04
N ASN A 150 9.23 -9.40 -4.49
CA ASN A 150 10.44 -8.72 -4.05
C ASN A 150 11.34 -8.43 -5.24
N SER A 151 11.33 -7.17 -5.68
CA SER A 151 12.05 -6.71 -6.84
C SER A 151 13.14 -5.70 -6.52
N VAL A 152 14.11 -5.58 -7.42
CA VAL A 152 15.13 -4.54 -7.42
C VAL A 152 15.15 -3.87 -8.79
N ASP A 153 15.23 -2.54 -8.80
CA ASP A 153 15.45 -1.80 -10.03
C ASP A 153 16.95 -1.68 -10.33
N PHE A 154 17.39 -2.29 -11.43
CA PHE A 154 18.75 -2.21 -11.93
C PHE A 154 18.84 -1.33 -13.17
N LEU A 155 19.99 -0.70 -13.39
CA LEU A 155 20.34 -0.14 -14.69
C LEU A 155 20.94 -1.29 -15.50
N PHE A 156 20.31 -1.63 -16.63
CA PHE A 156 20.77 -2.69 -17.51
C PHE A 156 21.54 -2.10 -18.68
N GLU A 157 22.71 -2.66 -18.99
CA GLU A 157 23.48 -2.33 -20.19
C GLU A 157 24.08 -3.57 -20.81
N ILE A 158 24.31 -3.50 -22.12
CA ILE A 158 25.10 -4.48 -22.85
C ILE A 158 26.49 -3.92 -23.06
N GLY A 159 27.49 -4.61 -22.50
CA GLY A 159 28.90 -4.30 -22.65
C GLY A 159 29.50 -4.85 -23.94
N SER A 160 30.83 -4.84 -24.02
CA SER A 160 31.56 -5.52 -25.10
C SER A 160 31.22 -7.00 -25.14
N GLU A 161 31.25 -7.59 -26.34
CA GLU A 161 30.96 -9.02 -26.57
C GLU A 161 29.55 -9.47 -26.14
N TYR A 162 28.57 -8.57 -26.15
CA TYR A 162 27.19 -8.84 -25.75
C TYR A 162 27.03 -9.28 -24.29
N ARG A 163 28.02 -8.99 -23.42
CA ARG A 163 27.92 -9.29 -22.00
C ARG A 163 26.86 -8.41 -21.35
N GLN A 164 25.92 -9.04 -20.65
CA GLN A 164 24.94 -8.34 -19.83
C GLN A 164 25.60 -7.76 -18.58
N LEU A 165 25.32 -6.50 -18.30
CA LEU A 165 25.81 -5.77 -17.14
C LEU A 165 24.63 -5.13 -16.41
N ILE A 166 24.53 -5.35 -15.10
CA ILE A 166 23.54 -4.65 -14.27
C ILE A 166 24.21 -3.82 -13.20
N PHE A 167 23.63 -2.66 -12.94
CA PHE A 167 24.21 -1.69 -12.04
C PHE A 167 23.21 -1.19 -11.00
N LEU A 168 23.75 -0.94 -9.81
CA LEU A 168 23.10 -0.24 -8.71
C LEU A 168 23.83 1.07 -8.44
N TYR A 169 23.28 1.89 -7.55
CA TYR A 169 23.99 3.03 -6.99
C TYR A 169 24.62 2.70 -5.65
N GLU A 170 25.82 3.19 -5.42
CA GLU A 170 26.45 3.24 -4.10
C GLU A 170 27.05 4.63 -3.93
N ARG A 171 26.50 5.40 -2.98
CA ARG A 171 26.92 6.80 -2.71
C ARG A 171 26.85 7.68 -3.97
N GLY A 172 25.78 7.51 -4.76
CA GLY A 172 25.53 8.30 -5.98
C GLY A 172 26.40 7.91 -7.19
N ARG A 173 27.19 6.85 -7.10
CA ARG A 173 27.99 6.32 -8.21
C ARG A 173 27.45 4.98 -8.67
N LYS A 174 27.55 4.73 -9.98
CA LYS A 174 27.21 3.47 -10.61
C LYS A 174 28.16 2.36 -10.13
N LYS A 175 27.59 1.27 -9.63
CA LYS A 175 28.29 0.08 -9.13
C LYS A 175 27.83 -1.14 -9.91
N LEU A 176 28.79 -1.81 -10.55
CA LEU A 176 28.53 -3.05 -11.29
C LEU A 176 28.24 -4.19 -10.31
N MET A 177 27.22 -4.99 -10.62
CA MET A 177 26.97 -6.27 -9.97
C MET A 177 27.62 -7.36 -10.80
N ASP A 178 28.82 -7.79 -10.41
CA ASP A 178 29.54 -8.83 -11.14
C ASP A 178 28.86 -10.19 -10.97
N GLY A 179 28.88 -11.00 -12.03
CA GLY A 179 28.28 -12.34 -12.07
C GLY A 179 26.74 -12.39 -12.12
N ALA A 180 26.03 -11.27 -12.00
CA ALA A 180 24.58 -11.26 -12.04
C ALA A 180 24.05 -11.25 -13.48
N ARG A 181 23.15 -12.19 -13.79
CA ARG A 181 22.48 -12.33 -15.09
C ARG A 181 21.01 -11.90 -14.98
N VAL A 182 20.51 -11.27 -16.04
CA VAL A 182 19.08 -10.98 -16.20
C VAL A 182 18.48 -11.80 -17.33
N VAL A 183 17.37 -12.46 -17.05
CA VAL A 183 16.55 -13.14 -18.04
C VAL A 183 15.38 -12.23 -18.40
N PHE A 184 15.17 -12.03 -19.70
CA PHE A 184 14.05 -11.27 -20.24
C PHE A 184 13.03 -12.25 -20.82
N PRO A 185 11.74 -11.87 -20.89
CA PRO A 185 10.74 -12.62 -21.66
C PRO A 185 11.20 -12.80 -23.12
N ASP A 186 10.86 -13.92 -23.75
CA ASP A 186 11.33 -14.31 -25.08
C ASP A 186 11.08 -13.25 -26.17
N GLU A 187 10.06 -12.43 -26.00
CA GLU A 187 9.65 -11.38 -26.93
C GLU A 187 10.52 -10.11 -26.85
N VAL A 188 11.41 -10.01 -25.85
CA VAL A 188 12.19 -8.81 -25.57
C VAL A 188 13.66 -9.03 -25.91
N ASP A 189 14.15 -8.36 -26.97
CA ASP A 189 15.58 -8.31 -27.27
C ASP A 189 16.31 -7.47 -26.21
N PRO A 190 17.24 -8.04 -25.42
CA PRO A 190 17.99 -7.31 -24.40
C PRO A 190 18.74 -6.10 -24.98
N SER A 191 19.16 -6.14 -26.23
CA SER A 191 19.92 -5.04 -26.87
C SER A 191 19.10 -3.76 -26.98
N SER A 192 17.79 -3.89 -27.18
CA SER A 192 16.84 -2.77 -27.21
C SER A 192 16.60 -2.14 -25.82
N ILE A 193 17.03 -2.81 -24.75
CA ILE A 193 16.82 -2.41 -23.36
C ILE A 193 18.08 -1.80 -22.73
N SER A 194 19.24 -1.90 -23.39
CA SER A 194 20.49 -1.32 -22.92
C SER A 194 20.34 0.18 -22.59
N GLY A 195 20.82 0.60 -21.42
CA GLY A 195 20.72 1.96 -20.89
C GLY A 195 19.42 2.26 -20.14
N LYS A 196 18.51 1.31 -20.00
CA LYS A 196 17.22 1.50 -19.29
C LYS A 196 17.25 0.91 -17.89
N ILE A 197 16.37 1.42 -17.04
CA ILE A 197 16.10 0.82 -15.72
C ILE A 197 15.13 -0.35 -15.91
N VAL A 198 15.46 -1.50 -15.36
CA VAL A 198 14.66 -2.73 -15.38
C VAL A 198 14.35 -3.14 -13.96
N GLU A 199 13.09 -3.48 -13.69
CA GLU A 199 12.67 -4.05 -12.42
C GLU A 199 12.75 -5.57 -12.53
N CYS A 200 13.51 -6.21 -11.64
CA CYS A 200 13.72 -7.64 -11.67
C CYS A 200 13.41 -8.27 -10.32
N PHE A 201 12.83 -9.47 -10.33
CA PHE A 201 12.73 -10.34 -9.15
C PHE A 201 13.78 -11.43 -9.21
N TRP A 202 14.11 -12.00 -8.06
CA TRP A 202 15.08 -13.09 -7.98
C TRP A 202 14.41 -14.44 -8.22
N ASN A 203 14.78 -15.13 -9.29
CA ASN A 203 14.38 -16.52 -9.52
C ASN A 203 15.38 -17.45 -8.82
N LYS A 204 14.94 -18.07 -7.72
CA LYS A 204 15.77 -18.99 -6.92
C LYS A 204 16.08 -20.30 -7.65
N GLU A 205 15.21 -20.76 -8.54
CA GLU A 205 15.39 -22.03 -9.25
C GLU A 205 16.49 -21.94 -10.30
N GLU A 206 16.53 -20.81 -11.01
CA GLU A 206 17.48 -20.53 -12.10
C GLU A 206 18.70 -19.70 -11.66
N ASP A 207 18.81 -19.40 -10.37
CA ASP A 207 19.88 -18.58 -9.75
C ASP A 207 20.14 -17.26 -10.51
N CYS A 208 19.08 -16.59 -10.95
CA CYS A 208 19.18 -15.39 -11.78
C CYS A 208 18.08 -14.36 -11.52
N TRP A 209 18.27 -13.15 -12.05
CA TRP A 209 17.25 -12.11 -12.02
C TRP A 209 16.32 -12.25 -13.22
N SER A 210 15.02 -12.25 -12.99
CA SER A 210 14.01 -12.24 -14.07
C SER A 210 13.42 -10.85 -14.21
N CYS A 211 13.48 -10.28 -15.41
CA CYS A 211 12.93 -8.96 -15.70
C CYS A 211 11.40 -9.00 -15.67
N MET A 212 10.80 -8.19 -14.79
CA MET A 212 9.35 -8.00 -14.69
C MET A 212 8.88 -6.95 -15.69
N ARG A 213 9.55 -5.79 -15.71
CA ARG A 213 9.18 -4.65 -16.55
C ARG A 213 10.32 -3.65 -16.70
N ILE A 214 10.17 -2.79 -17.71
CA ILE A 214 11.05 -1.65 -17.96
C ILE A 214 10.47 -0.43 -17.22
N ARG A 215 11.31 0.25 -16.43
CA ARG A 215 10.94 1.39 -15.58
C ARG A 215 11.24 2.71 -16.26
N SER A 216 10.40 3.11 -17.22
CA SER A 216 10.51 4.40 -17.91
C SER A 216 10.24 5.60 -17.01
N ASP A 217 9.59 5.39 -15.85
CA ASP A 217 9.36 6.39 -14.81
C ASP A 217 10.60 6.68 -13.95
N LYS A 218 11.66 5.87 -14.06
CA LYS A 218 12.88 6.00 -13.25
C LYS A 218 14.09 6.38 -14.09
N SER A 219 14.82 7.38 -13.61
CA SER A 219 16.10 7.80 -14.18
C SER A 219 17.31 7.14 -13.52
N THR A 220 17.15 6.53 -12.35
CA THR A 220 18.24 5.95 -11.56
C THR A 220 17.88 4.56 -11.03
N PRO A 221 18.84 3.62 -10.94
CA PRO A 221 18.61 2.33 -10.29
C PRO A 221 18.48 2.48 -8.78
N ASN A 222 18.19 1.38 -8.10
CA ASN A 222 18.18 1.34 -6.64
C ASN A 222 19.58 1.52 -6.04
N ASP A 223 19.63 2.05 -4.81
CA ASP A 223 20.85 2.07 -4.00
C ASP A 223 21.17 0.66 -3.46
N ILE A 224 22.45 0.37 -3.25
CA ILE A 224 22.96 -0.90 -2.72
C ILE A 224 22.32 -1.27 -1.39
N ASN A 225 21.92 -0.28 -0.56
CA ASN A 225 21.23 -0.55 0.70
C ASN A 225 19.81 -1.06 0.48
N THR A 226 19.12 -0.60 -0.56
CA THR A 226 17.81 -1.14 -0.98
C THR A 226 17.99 -2.58 -1.45
N TYR A 227 18.97 -2.84 -2.33
CA TYR A 227 19.30 -4.19 -2.77
C TYR A 227 19.59 -5.14 -1.58
N ARG A 228 20.43 -4.74 -0.62
CA ARG A 228 20.71 -5.55 0.58
C ARG A 228 19.48 -5.82 1.44
N LYS A 229 18.52 -4.90 1.50
CA LYS A 229 17.25 -5.11 2.21
C LYS A 229 16.36 -6.10 1.46
N VAL A 230 16.28 -5.98 0.13
CA VAL A 230 15.52 -6.90 -0.71
C VAL A 230 16.12 -8.31 -0.66
N MET A 231 17.44 -8.44 -0.77
CA MET A 231 18.12 -9.74 -0.66
C MET A 231 17.88 -10.38 0.71
N ARG A 232 17.94 -9.62 1.80
CA ARG A 232 17.57 -10.16 3.13
C ARG A 232 16.13 -10.67 3.15
N SER A 233 15.18 -9.91 2.62
CA SER A 233 13.78 -10.34 2.52
C SER A 233 13.61 -11.62 1.70
N ILE A 234 14.36 -11.75 0.59
CA ILE A 234 14.36 -12.95 -0.26
C ILE A 234 14.98 -14.14 0.48
N THR A 235 16.05 -13.93 1.25
CA THR A 235 16.69 -14.97 2.06
C THR A 235 15.80 -15.42 3.22
N ASP A 236 15.18 -14.49 3.95
CA ASP A 236 14.27 -14.77 5.06
C ASP A 236 13.05 -15.58 4.58
N ASN A 237 12.63 -15.35 3.33
CA ASN A 237 11.65 -16.14 2.59
C ASN A 237 10.37 -16.45 3.39
N ILE A 238 9.80 -15.41 4.03
CA ILE A 238 8.55 -15.56 4.77
C ILE A 238 7.43 -15.77 3.76
N THR A 239 7.07 -17.03 3.54
CA THR A 239 5.96 -17.42 2.66
C THR A 239 4.61 -17.10 3.29
N GLU A 240 3.53 -17.19 2.50
CA GLU A 240 2.16 -17.05 3.00
C GLU A 240 1.88 -18.03 4.15
N ASP A 241 2.24 -19.30 3.99
CA ASP A 241 2.00 -20.33 5.01
C ASP A 241 2.74 -20.02 6.32
N LYS A 242 4.01 -19.60 6.22
CA LYS A 242 4.80 -19.24 7.40
C LYS A 242 4.25 -18.00 8.09
N LEU A 243 3.81 -17.00 7.32
CA LEU A 243 3.15 -15.82 7.89
C LEU A 243 1.87 -16.21 8.65
N LEU A 244 1.06 -17.11 8.10
CA LEU A 244 -0.18 -17.58 8.73
C LEU A 244 0.08 -18.38 10.01
N GLU A 245 1.13 -19.20 10.02
CA GLU A 245 1.59 -19.94 11.21
C GLU A 245 1.96 -18.97 12.35
N GLU A 246 2.86 -18.02 12.07
CA GLU A 246 3.30 -17.00 13.02
C GLU A 246 2.12 -16.17 13.58
N ILE A 247 1.18 -15.78 12.71
CA ILE A 247 -0.01 -15.05 13.13
C ILE A 247 -0.88 -15.88 14.07
N ASN A 248 -1.02 -17.18 13.82
CA ASN A 248 -1.81 -18.06 14.68
C ASN A 248 -1.17 -18.20 16.06
N GLU A 249 0.16 -18.31 16.14
CA GLU A 249 0.90 -18.30 17.41
C GLU A 249 0.72 -16.97 18.14
N ILE A 250 0.92 -15.83 17.47
CA ILE A 250 0.77 -14.49 18.06
C ILE A 250 -0.63 -14.29 18.64
N ARG A 251 -1.66 -14.78 17.95
CA ARG A 251 -3.05 -14.67 18.41
C ARG A 251 -3.33 -15.46 19.69
N SER A 252 -2.54 -16.50 19.97
CA SER A 252 -2.64 -17.28 21.20
C SER A 252 -2.01 -16.59 22.41
N LEU A 253 -1.21 -15.53 22.19
CA LEU A 253 -0.58 -14.79 23.28
C LEU A 253 -1.62 -14.07 24.14
N PRO A 254 -1.44 -14.02 25.48
CA PRO A 254 -2.43 -13.48 26.42
C PRO A 254 -2.92 -12.06 26.08
N MET A 255 -2.00 -11.20 25.61
CA MET A 255 -2.31 -9.82 25.24
C MET A 255 -3.37 -9.73 24.12
N TYR A 256 -3.30 -10.62 23.12
CA TYR A 256 -4.25 -10.66 22.02
C TYR A 256 -5.54 -11.39 22.41
N ALA A 257 -5.44 -12.48 23.17
CA ALA A 257 -6.58 -13.22 23.70
C ALA A 257 -7.50 -12.32 24.54
N ASP A 258 -6.94 -11.50 25.43
CA ASP A 258 -7.69 -10.57 26.27
C ASP A 258 -8.42 -9.50 25.46
N ARG A 259 -7.78 -8.97 24.41
CA ARG A 259 -8.41 -7.99 23.51
C ARG A 259 -9.56 -8.60 22.73
N ILE A 260 -9.38 -9.81 22.21
CA ILE A 260 -10.43 -10.55 21.49
C ILE A 260 -11.62 -10.78 22.43
N ALA A 261 -11.38 -11.21 23.67
CA ALA A 261 -12.42 -11.42 24.66
C ALA A 261 -13.19 -10.12 24.99
N LYS A 262 -12.48 -9.00 25.20
CA LYS A 262 -13.08 -7.68 25.44
C LYS A 262 -13.93 -7.21 24.25
N ALA A 263 -13.45 -7.39 23.02
CA ALA A 263 -14.19 -7.03 21.82
C ALA A 263 -15.48 -7.86 21.67
N HIS A 264 -15.43 -9.17 21.93
CA HIS A 264 -16.62 -10.02 21.94
C HIS A 264 -17.63 -9.61 23.01
N ALA A 265 -17.17 -9.26 24.22
CA ALA A 265 -18.04 -8.78 25.29
C ALA A 265 -18.74 -7.46 24.94
N GLN A 266 -18.03 -6.50 24.32
CA GLN A 266 -18.63 -5.25 23.85
C GLN A 266 -19.66 -5.48 22.74
N ASN A 267 -19.39 -6.38 21.78
CA ASN A 267 -20.33 -6.70 20.72
C ASN A 267 -21.59 -7.40 21.22
N ARG A 268 -21.48 -8.27 22.25
CA ARG A 268 -22.64 -8.86 22.92
C ARG A 268 -23.49 -7.80 23.61
N ARG A 269 -22.87 -6.86 24.33
CA ARG A 269 -23.58 -5.74 24.99
C ARG A 269 -24.28 -4.78 24.04
N ARG A 270 -23.81 -4.64 22.79
CA ARG A 270 -24.46 -3.81 21.76
C ARG A 270 -25.63 -4.49 21.05
N ARG A 271 -25.79 -5.80 21.23
CA ARG A 271 -26.86 -6.62 20.63
C ARG A 271 -27.99 -6.96 21.60
N CYS A 272 -27.82 -6.64 22.88
CA CYS A 272 -28.86 -6.68 23.92
C CYS A 272 -29.39 -5.27 24.15
#